data_AF-A0A1H8AGF4-F1
#
_entry.id   AF-A0A1H8AGF4-F1
#
_cell.length_a   1.000
_cell.length_b   1.000
_cell.length_c   1.000
_cell.angle_alpha   90.00
_cell.angle_beta   90.00
_cell.angle_gamma   90.00
#
_symmetry.space_group_name_H-M   'P 1'
#
loop_
_entity.id
_entity.type
_entity.pdbx_description
1 polymer ?
#
loop_
_entity_poly.entity_id
_entity_poly.type
_entity_poly.pdbx_seq_one_letter_code
_entity_poly.pdbx_strand_id
1 'polypeptide(L)'
;MKILKDLHTGRKKFSRVERMHFLQELEEELKVYYLSYTETVARPYSEQEQEIIVRIIKMLIRQLRGTSKFQLFSRRGTRRKSEDSDDVEEREERRKEQTDEIRLKHTNLYSYNPLSKKYKARKEELLRNLKREF
;
A
#
# COMPACT_ATOMS: atom_id res chain seq x y z
N MET A 1 -25.47 29.89 23.13
CA MET A 1 -24.44 30.92 22.77
C MET A 1 -24.10 31.96 23.86
N LYS A 2 -24.76 32.05 25.02
CA LYS A 2 -24.34 32.97 26.11
C LYS A 2 -23.13 32.43 26.91
N ILE A 3 -23.06 31.12 27.13
CA ILE A 3 -22.08 30.49 28.03
C ILE A 3 -20.64 30.47 27.45
N LEU A 4 -20.52 30.34 26.13
CA LEU A 4 -19.20 30.37 25.44
C LEU A 4 -18.51 31.73 25.47
N LYS A 5 -19.26 32.84 25.65
CA LYS A 5 -18.68 34.18 25.77
C LYS A 5 -18.02 34.39 27.15
N ASP A 6 -18.56 33.75 28.18
CA ASP A 6 -17.99 33.79 29.53
C ASP A 6 -16.69 32.98 29.63
N LEU A 7 -16.53 31.95 28.77
CA LEU A 7 -15.34 31.11 28.67
C LEU A 7 -14.05 31.90 28.39
N HIS A 8 -14.15 32.98 27.60
CA HIS A 8 -13.01 33.81 27.17
C HIS A 8 -12.55 34.82 28.22
N THR A 9 -13.31 35.03 29.30
CA THR A 9 -13.00 36.04 30.33
C THR A 9 -12.24 35.49 31.53
N GLY A 10 -11.98 34.17 31.59
CA GLY A 10 -11.16 33.53 32.64
C GLY A 10 -11.71 33.63 34.07
N ARG A 11 -12.90 34.20 34.29
CA ARG A 11 -13.42 34.53 35.62
C ARG A 11 -14.12 33.37 36.34
N LYS A 12 -14.46 32.27 35.66
CA LYS A 12 -15.24 31.18 36.25
C LYS A 12 -14.52 29.85 36.12
N LYS A 13 -14.11 29.28 37.26
CA LYS A 13 -13.57 27.90 37.34
C LYS A 13 -14.75 26.94 37.36
N PHE A 14 -14.93 26.16 36.29
CA PHE A 14 -15.97 25.15 36.23
C PHE A 14 -15.63 23.96 37.14
N SER A 15 -16.64 23.46 37.85
CA SER A 15 -16.55 22.21 38.60
C SER A 15 -16.27 21.03 37.66
N ARG A 16 -15.85 19.88 38.22
CA ARG A 16 -15.65 18.66 37.43
C ARG A 16 -16.94 18.22 36.72
N VAL A 17 -18.09 18.41 37.38
CA VAL A 17 -19.40 18.02 36.86
C VAL A 17 -19.80 18.90 35.67
N GLU A 18 -19.66 20.22 35.81
CA GLU A 18 -19.94 21.15 34.71
C GLU A 18 -19.03 20.91 33.50
N ARG A 19 -17.73 20.66 33.73
CA ARG A 19 -16.81 20.30 32.63
C ARG A 19 -17.22 19.01 31.92
N MET A 20 -17.66 18.01 32.67
CA MET A 20 -18.12 16.75 32.09
C MET A 20 -19.38 16.95 31.26
N HIS A 21 -20.31 17.76 31.76
CA HIS A 21 -21.53 18.13 31.04
C HIS A 21 -21.23 18.83 29.71
N PHE A 22 -20.32 19.82 29.70
CA PHE A 22 -19.94 20.48 28.45
C PHE A 22 -19.28 19.54 27.44
N LEU A 23 -18.46 18.60 27.91
CA LEU A 23 -17.86 17.59 27.04
C LEU A 23 -18.91 16.63 26.48
N GLN A 24 -19.95 16.29 27.25
CA GLN A 24 -21.07 15.48 26.77
C GLN A 24 -21.92 16.25 25.75
N GLU A 25 -22.23 17.52 26.00
CA GLU A 25 -22.94 18.37 25.03
C GLU A 25 -22.14 18.49 23.73
N LEU A 26 -20.83 18.71 23.82
CA LEU A 26 -19.95 18.74 22.66
C LEU A 26 -19.89 17.40 21.94
N GLU A 27 -19.84 16.28 22.67
CA GLU A 27 -19.86 14.94 22.09
C GLU A 27 -21.16 14.68 21.32
N GLU A 28 -22.31 15.05 21.88
CA GLU A 28 -23.62 14.90 21.22
C GLU A 28 -23.76 15.81 19.99
N GLU A 29 -23.28 17.05 20.06
CA GLU A 29 -23.25 17.96 18.91
C GLU A 29 -22.35 17.42 17.79
N LEU A 30 -21.18 16.89 18.16
CA LEU A 30 -20.27 16.25 17.23
C LEU A 30 -20.85 14.96 16.65
N LYS A 31 -21.58 14.15 17.42
CA LYS A 31 -22.27 12.95 16.91
C LYS A 31 -23.25 13.30 15.80
N VAL A 32 -24.01 14.39 15.92
CA VAL A 32 -24.92 14.84 14.85
C VAL A 32 -24.14 15.23 13.58
N TYR A 33 -23.01 15.93 13.74
CA TYR A 33 -22.15 16.27 12.62
C TYR A 33 -21.54 15.02 11.96
N TYR A 34 -21.06 14.08 12.77
CA TYR A 34 -20.44 12.85 12.32
C TYR A 34 -21.44 11.78 11.87
N LEU A 35 -22.72 11.85 12.23
CA LEU A 35 -23.76 10.94 11.73
C LEU A 35 -23.86 11.03 10.20
N SER A 36 -23.88 12.25 9.67
CA SER A 36 -23.82 12.50 8.22
C SER A 36 -22.51 12.00 7.58
N TYR A 37 -21.40 12.08 8.33
CA TYR A 37 -20.11 11.52 7.92
C TYR A 37 -20.14 9.98 7.94
N THR A 38 -20.76 9.34 8.93
CA THR A 38 -20.86 7.88 9.01
C THR A 38 -21.82 7.29 7.97
N GLU A 39 -22.89 8.00 7.61
CA GLU A 39 -23.77 7.63 6.50
C GLU A 39 -23.02 7.70 5.15
N THR A 40 -22.09 8.64 5.02
CA THR A 40 -21.20 8.75 3.83
C THR A 40 -20.00 7.81 3.87
N VAL A 41 -19.64 7.23 5.02
CA VAL A 41 -18.55 6.22 5.16
C VAL A 41 -18.93 4.87 4.55
N ALA A 42 -20.22 4.58 4.35
CA ALA A 42 -20.66 3.43 3.56
C ALA A 42 -20.41 3.63 2.05
N ARG A 43 -20.14 4.86 1.61
CA ARG A 43 -19.76 5.16 0.23
C ARG A 43 -18.27 4.84 0.06
N PRO A 44 -17.88 4.12 -1.01
CA PRO A 44 -16.47 3.95 -1.30
C PRO A 44 -15.82 5.34 -1.50
N TYR A 45 -14.65 5.56 -0.89
CA TYR A 45 -13.86 6.76 -1.10
C TYR A 45 -13.66 7.00 -2.60
N SER A 46 -13.79 8.25 -3.03
CA SER A 46 -13.40 8.66 -4.39
C SER A 46 -11.92 8.41 -4.63
N GLU A 47 -11.48 8.33 -5.89
CA GLU A 47 -10.07 8.11 -6.22
C GLU A 47 -9.16 9.17 -5.59
N GLN A 48 -9.59 10.44 -5.59
CA GLN A 48 -8.86 11.54 -4.98
C GLN A 48 -8.74 11.37 -3.45
N GLU A 49 -9.82 10.99 -2.77
CA GLU A 49 -9.78 10.72 -1.33
C GLU A 49 -8.89 9.52 -1.00
N GLN A 50 -8.94 8.46 -1.81
CA GLN A 50 -8.06 7.31 -1.67
C GLN A 50 -6.59 7.70 -1.82
N GLU A 51 -6.25 8.52 -2.80
CA GLU A 51 -4.88 9.02 -2.99
C GLU A 51 -4.39 9.84 -1.79
N ILE A 52 -5.24 10.72 -1.26
CA ILE A 52 -4.94 11.54 -0.07
C ILE A 52 -4.72 10.62 1.14
N ILE A 53 -5.62 9.66 1.37
CA ILE A 53 -5.51 8.69 2.48
C ILE A 53 -4.22 7.89 2.35
N VAL A 54 -3.89 7.37 1.17
CA VAL A 54 -2.65 6.63 0.91
C VAL A 54 -1.42 7.50 1.18
N ARG A 55 -1.45 8.78 0.81
CA ARG A 55 -0.37 9.73 1.07
C ARG A 55 -0.18 9.97 2.57
N ILE A 56 -1.28 10.17 3.31
CA ILE A 56 -1.27 10.35 4.77
C ILE A 56 -0.70 9.10 5.45
N ILE A 57 -1.20 7.92 5.10
CA ILE A 57 -0.70 6.63 5.63
C ILE A 57 0.80 6.49 5.37
N LYS A 58 1.27 6.76 4.15
CA LYS A 58 2.71 6.72 3.81
C LYS A 58 3.52 7.69 4.66
N MET A 59 3.02 8.91 4.91
CA MET A 59 3.70 9.89 5.76
C MET A 59 3.80 9.42 7.21
N LEU A 60 2.70 8.91 7.78
CA LEU A 60 2.69 8.39 9.15
C LEU A 60 3.62 7.18 9.31
N ILE A 61 3.62 6.24 8.36
CA ILE A 61 4.53 5.09 8.39
C ILE A 61 5.99 5.53 8.32
N ARG A 62 6.32 6.56 7.52
CA ARG A 62 7.68 7.13 7.48
C ARG A 62 8.09 7.70 8.84
N GLN A 63 7.19 8.37 9.55
CA GLN A 63 7.45 8.89 10.90
C GLN A 63 7.69 7.77 11.92
N LEU A 64 7.11 6.60 11.71
CA LEU A 64 7.29 5.45 12.61
C LEU A 64 8.61 4.69 12.38
N ARG A 65 9.40 5.01 11.35
CA ARG A 65 10.69 4.33 11.07
C ARG A 65 11.60 4.32 12.29
N GLY A 66 12.21 3.18 12.57
CA GLY A 66 13.10 3.00 13.73
C GLY A 66 12.37 2.61 15.02
N THR A 67 11.03 2.59 15.04
CA THR A 67 10.26 2.07 16.18
C THR A 67 9.85 0.61 15.96
N SER A 68 9.56 -0.12 17.04
CA SER A 68 8.99 -1.48 16.96
C SER A 68 7.64 -1.51 16.24
N LYS A 69 6.85 -0.42 16.35
CA LYS A 69 5.56 -0.26 15.67
C LYS A 69 5.68 -0.16 14.15
N PHE A 70 6.83 0.26 13.62
CA PHE A 70 7.08 0.30 12.18
C PHE A 70 6.82 -1.05 11.52
N GLN A 71 7.23 -2.15 12.15
CA GLN A 71 7.10 -3.51 11.59
C GLN A 71 5.64 -3.92 11.38
N LEU A 72 4.71 -3.41 12.21
CA LEU A 72 3.28 -3.69 12.10
C LEU A 72 2.69 -3.12 10.80
N PHE A 73 3.17 -1.95 10.38
CA PHE A 73 2.66 -1.23 9.22
C PHE A 73 3.57 -1.34 7.97
N SER A 74 4.80 -1.80 8.16
CA SER A 74 5.79 -2.02 7.08
C SER A 74 5.57 -3.29 6.29
N ARG A 75 4.76 -4.20 6.83
CA ARG A 75 4.30 -5.36 6.07
C ARG A 75 3.47 -4.84 4.91
N ARG A 76 4.12 -4.71 3.74
CA ARG A 76 3.47 -4.90 2.43
C ARG A 76 2.45 -6.01 2.64
N GLY A 77 1.19 -5.71 2.34
CA GLY A 77 0.04 -6.50 2.73
C GLY A 77 0.35 -7.97 2.66
N THR A 78 -0.12 -8.73 3.65
CA THR A 78 -0.19 -10.19 3.59
C THR A 78 -0.59 -10.58 2.18
N ARG A 79 0.41 -10.88 1.34
CA ARG A 79 0.25 -11.54 0.06
C ARG A 79 -0.54 -12.76 0.47
N ARG A 80 -1.81 -12.80 0.06
CA ARG A 80 -2.76 -13.84 0.45
C ARG A 80 -1.97 -15.14 0.33
N LYS A 81 -1.67 -15.77 1.47
CA LYS A 81 -0.92 -17.02 1.53
C LYS A 81 -1.86 -18.12 1.06
N SER A 82 -2.22 -18.08 -0.21
CA SER A 82 -3.13 -19.04 -0.84
C SER A 82 -2.75 -19.33 -2.29
N GLU A 83 -1.63 -18.81 -2.79
CA GLU A 83 -1.05 -19.32 -4.03
C GLU A 83 0.33 -19.87 -3.66
N ASP A 84 0.49 -21.18 -3.91
CA ASP A 84 1.68 -21.94 -3.62
C ASP A 84 2.91 -21.21 -4.18
N SER A 85 3.98 -21.16 -3.39
CA SER A 85 5.17 -20.35 -3.68
C SER A 85 5.74 -20.63 -5.07
N ASP A 86 5.56 -21.86 -5.54
CA ASP A 86 6.04 -22.36 -6.83
C ASP A 86 5.24 -21.77 -8.02
N ASP A 87 3.93 -21.52 -7.87
CA ASP A 87 3.07 -20.97 -8.93
C ASP A 87 3.43 -19.54 -9.30
N VAL A 88 3.92 -18.77 -8.32
CA VAL A 88 4.28 -17.37 -8.56
C VAL A 88 5.66 -17.24 -9.18
N GLU A 89 6.60 -18.10 -8.81
CA GLU A 89 7.90 -18.17 -9.48
C GLU A 89 7.72 -18.59 -10.94
N GLU A 90 6.88 -19.58 -11.21
CA GLU A 90 6.57 -20.00 -12.59
C GLU A 90 5.83 -18.92 -13.39
N ARG A 91 4.91 -18.17 -12.77
CA ARG A 91 4.27 -17.01 -13.43
C ARG A 91 5.25 -15.89 -13.72
N GLU A 92 6.19 -15.60 -12.81
CA GLU A 92 7.24 -14.62 -13.05
C GLU A 92 8.23 -15.07 -14.13
N GLU A 93 8.60 -16.36 -14.15
CA GLU A 93 9.39 -16.96 -15.23
C GLU A 93 8.67 -16.80 -16.57
N ARG A 94 7.38 -17.15 -16.67
CA ARG A 94 6.58 -16.98 -17.90
C ARG A 94 6.50 -15.53 -18.36
N ARG A 95 6.33 -14.57 -17.45
CA ARG A 95 6.31 -13.14 -17.80
C ARG A 95 7.67 -12.69 -18.36
N LYS A 96 8.77 -13.12 -17.75
CA LYS A 96 10.12 -12.82 -18.23
C LYS A 96 10.36 -13.46 -19.61
N GLU A 97 9.95 -14.71 -19.78
CA GLU A 97 10.05 -15.43 -21.05
C GLU A 97 9.29 -14.74 -22.19
N GLN A 98 8.06 -14.24 -21.93
CA GLN A 98 7.30 -13.46 -22.91
C GLN A 98 8.00 -12.16 -23.30
N THR A 99 8.56 -11.44 -22.32
CA THR A 99 9.32 -10.21 -22.61
C THR A 99 10.60 -10.51 -23.40
N ASP A 100 11.26 -11.61 -23.08
CA ASP A 100 12.48 -12.04 -23.75
C ASP A 100 12.19 -12.55 -25.17
N GLU A 101 11.02 -13.13 -25.43
CA GLU A 101 10.56 -13.54 -26.77
C GLU A 101 10.26 -12.34 -27.69
N ILE A 102 9.60 -11.31 -27.16
CA ILE A 102 9.38 -10.06 -27.89
C ILE A 102 10.73 -9.43 -28.24
N ARG A 103 11.68 -9.40 -27.29
CA ARG A 103 13.05 -8.92 -27.55
C ARG A 103 13.78 -9.78 -28.58
N LEU A 104 13.48 -11.08 -28.64
CA LEU A 104 14.12 -12.02 -29.57
C LEU A 104 13.77 -11.78 -31.03
N LYS A 105 12.58 -11.26 -31.30
CA LYS A 105 12.19 -10.85 -32.67
C LYS A 105 13.03 -9.67 -33.17
N HIS A 106 13.70 -8.94 -32.27
CA HIS A 106 14.32 -7.66 -32.57
C HIS A 106 15.79 -7.53 -32.14
N THR A 107 16.41 -8.51 -31.45
CA THR A 107 17.80 -8.41 -30.93
C THR A 107 18.58 -9.73 -30.94
N ASN A 108 19.91 -9.63 -30.98
CA ASN A 108 20.85 -10.76 -30.93
C ASN A 108 20.88 -11.45 -29.54
N LEU A 109 21.19 -12.75 -29.51
CA LEU A 109 21.15 -13.65 -28.35
C LEU A 109 21.88 -13.15 -27.09
N TYR A 110 22.84 -12.24 -27.23
CA TYR A 110 23.68 -11.71 -26.15
C TYR A 110 22.94 -10.76 -25.18
N SER A 111 21.68 -10.38 -25.45
CA SER A 111 20.86 -9.52 -24.58
C SER A 111 20.04 -10.29 -23.52
N TYR A 112 20.17 -11.62 -23.46
CA TYR A 112 19.36 -12.48 -22.60
C TYR A 112 19.81 -12.52 -21.14
N ASN A 113 18.88 -12.88 -20.25
CA ASN A 113 19.21 -13.29 -18.88
C ASN A 113 19.95 -14.65 -18.90
N PRO A 114 21.22 -14.71 -18.46
CA PRO A 114 22.04 -15.93 -18.52
C PRO A 114 21.51 -17.07 -17.62
N LEU A 115 20.61 -16.78 -16.69
CA LEU A 115 20.02 -17.77 -15.78
C LEU A 115 18.74 -18.42 -16.31
N SER A 116 18.13 -17.88 -17.39
CA SER A 116 16.90 -18.42 -17.97
C SER A 116 17.12 -19.83 -18.56
N LYS A 117 16.14 -20.73 -18.35
CA LYS A 117 16.13 -22.08 -18.94
C LYS A 117 16.20 -22.03 -20.47
N LYS A 118 15.50 -21.08 -21.09
CA LYS A 118 15.49 -20.87 -22.55
C LYS A 118 16.83 -20.41 -23.10
N TYR A 119 17.56 -19.55 -22.36
CA TYR A 119 18.93 -19.15 -22.72
C TYR A 119 19.86 -20.36 -22.74
N LYS A 120 19.81 -21.19 -21.70
CA LYS A 120 20.64 -22.40 -21.60
C LYS A 120 20.38 -23.35 -22.76
N ALA A 121 19.11 -23.59 -23.11
CA ALA A 121 18.74 -24.44 -24.24
C ALA A 121 19.26 -23.90 -25.59
N ARG A 122 19.09 -22.60 -25.84
CA ARG A 122 19.53 -21.97 -27.11
C ARG A 122 21.06 -21.89 -27.21
N LYS A 123 21.75 -21.64 -26.11
CA LYS A 123 23.22 -21.72 -26.04
C LYS A 123 23.71 -23.13 -26.34
N GLU A 124 23.06 -24.15 -25.79
CA GLU A 124 23.41 -25.55 -26.01
C GLU A 124 23.17 -25.99 -27.47
N GLU A 125 22.07 -25.54 -28.08
CA GLU A 125 21.82 -25.75 -29.51
C GLU A 125 22.90 -25.12 -30.39
N LEU A 126 23.27 -23.87 -30.11
CA LEU A 126 24.35 -23.19 -30.83
C LEU A 126 25.68 -23.92 -30.69
N LEU A 127 26.00 -24.41 -29.50
CA LEU A 127 27.19 -25.24 -29.26
C LEU A 127 27.12 -26.58 -30.00
N ARG A 128 25.95 -27.21 -30.11
CA ARG A 128 25.77 -28.45 -30.90
C ARG A 128 25.97 -28.21 -32.39
N ASN A 129 25.49 -27.10 -32.93
CA ASN A 129 25.68 -26.77 -34.35
C ASN A 129 27.15 -26.49 -34.67
N LEU A 130 27.86 -25.74 -33.81
CA LEU A 130 29.30 -25.52 -33.96
C LEU A 130 30.10 -26.83 -33.93
N LYS A 131 29.72 -27.78 -33.08
CA LYS A 131 30.33 -29.13 -33.04
C LYS A 131 29.97 -30.04 -34.22
N ARG A 132 29.01 -29.66 -35.05
CA ARG A 132 28.66 -30.39 -36.28
C ARG A 132 29.38 -29.80 -37.49
N GLU A 133 29.69 -28.51 -37.44
CA GLU A 133 30.40 -27.79 -38.50
C GLU A 133 31.94 -27.93 -38.39
N PHE A 134 32.46 -28.31 -37.22
CA PHE A 134 33.87 -28.62 -36.95
C PHE A 134 34.01 -30.02 -36.35
#